data_AF-A0A4P2PT80-F1
#
_entry.id   AF-A0A4P2PT80-F1
#
_cell.length_a   1.000
_cell.length_b   1.000
_cell.length_c   1.000
_cell.angle_alpha   90.00
_cell.angle_beta   90.00
_cell.angle_gamma   90.00
#
_symmetry.space_group_name_H-M   'P 1'
#
loop_
_entity.id
_entity.type
_entity.pdbx_description
1 polymer ?
#
loop_
_entity_poly.entity_id
_entity_poly.type
_entity_poly.pdbx_seq_one_letter_code
_entity_poly.pdbx_strand_id
1 'polypeptide(L)'
;MTAEPLTAAKLFERFFAPHYPPDALADLAAARATDANPAGNPSILAQIEDAAAVFARLAPGALGLPDLDLDRSDASVHRLGAALTRERRDAWLSPAGAPPGAPQAGRAGEPPMLVTLVTHGALYVGSCVVKNHGGRWQVRSPLWESLVRLQSRAGTGDLAIFQWWLKALSDEEIGRGRLADRYRTHVEVPTFDAERLPILAAGDRRIPRLAKVRYDTLYKHLRAHLPELRSVGEDFPSPERFEEMGFKSLEFALLGGGRMLLMHGATADGVHLFWLDASGFVKSAYYPADGFPAHVVQVEGEKVRVIVSVGGEAQVHEMLWWGA
;
A
#
# COMPACT_ATOMS: atom_id res chain seq x y z
N MET A 1 17.22 -3.95 -30.72
CA MET A 1 15.79 -4.29 -30.60
C MET A 1 15.43 -4.20 -29.14
N THR A 2 14.64 -3.22 -28.73
CA THR A 2 14.15 -3.11 -27.35
C THR A 2 13.23 -4.31 -27.07
N ALA A 3 13.51 -5.06 -26.01
CA ALA A 3 12.64 -6.15 -25.59
C ALA A 3 11.24 -5.60 -25.30
N GLU A 4 10.22 -6.36 -25.66
CA GLU A 4 8.83 -5.95 -25.45
C GLU A 4 8.54 -5.81 -23.94
N PRO A 5 7.81 -4.76 -23.48
CA PRO A 5 7.55 -4.57 -22.06
C PRO A 5 6.82 -5.76 -21.42
N LEU A 6 7.29 -6.20 -20.25
CA LEU A 6 6.65 -7.21 -19.42
C LEU A 6 5.51 -6.59 -18.60
N THR A 7 4.30 -6.65 -19.15
CA THR A 7 3.07 -6.27 -18.45
C THR A 7 2.61 -7.37 -17.48
N ALA A 8 1.73 -7.04 -16.54
CA ALA A 8 1.14 -8.04 -15.63
C ALA A 8 0.43 -9.18 -16.39
N ALA A 9 -0.28 -8.86 -17.48
CA ALA A 9 -0.93 -9.85 -18.33
C ALA A 9 0.08 -10.80 -19.00
N LYS A 10 1.20 -10.27 -19.51
CA LYS A 10 2.25 -11.10 -20.10
C LYS A 10 2.98 -11.96 -19.08
N LEU A 11 3.19 -11.45 -17.87
CA LEU A 11 3.72 -12.26 -16.77
C LEU A 11 2.80 -13.44 -16.49
N PHE A 12 1.49 -13.19 -16.39
CA PHE A 12 0.48 -14.22 -16.23
C PHE A 12 0.51 -15.25 -17.35
N GLU A 13 0.34 -14.82 -18.60
CA GLU A 13 0.25 -15.68 -19.78
C GLU A 13 1.50 -16.55 -19.97
N ARG A 14 2.68 -15.96 -19.76
CA ARG A 14 3.95 -16.64 -20.05
C ARG A 14 4.39 -17.59 -18.92
N PHE A 15 4.17 -17.21 -17.67
CA PHE A 15 4.78 -17.92 -16.54
C PHE A 15 3.78 -18.60 -15.62
N PHE A 16 2.52 -18.17 -15.56
CA PHE A 16 1.55 -18.72 -14.62
C PHE A 16 0.49 -19.57 -15.32
N ALA A 17 -0.04 -19.12 -16.46
CA ALA A 17 -1.04 -19.86 -17.23
C ALA A 17 -0.67 -21.33 -17.53
N PRO A 18 0.60 -21.68 -17.85
CA PRO A 18 1.00 -23.09 -18.05
C PRO A 18 0.84 -23.98 -16.81
N HIS A 19 0.70 -23.39 -15.61
CA HIS A 19 0.53 -24.10 -14.35
C HIS A 19 -0.92 -24.10 -13.85
N TYR A 20 -1.86 -23.61 -14.65
CA TYR A 20 -3.29 -23.66 -14.31
C TYR A 20 -3.86 -25.04 -14.64
N PRO A 21 -4.81 -25.55 -13.85
CA PRO A 21 -5.65 -26.67 -14.26
C PRO A 21 -6.28 -26.39 -15.64
N PRO A 22 -6.30 -27.35 -16.58
CA PRO A 22 -6.79 -27.11 -17.95
C PRO A 22 -8.23 -26.60 -18.01
N ASP A 23 -9.09 -27.09 -17.12
CA ASP A 23 -10.48 -26.65 -16.95
C ASP A 23 -10.57 -25.21 -16.43
N ALA A 24 -9.74 -24.84 -15.44
CA ALA A 24 -9.66 -23.48 -14.93
C ALA A 24 -9.15 -22.50 -15.99
N LEU A 25 -8.20 -22.92 -16.85
CA LEU A 25 -7.68 -22.08 -17.93
C LEU A 25 -8.70 -21.89 -19.06
N ALA A 26 -9.54 -22.90 -19.33
CA ALA A 26 -10.59 -22.83 -20.34
C ALA A 26 -11.69 -21.80 -19.99
N ASP A 27 -11.99 -21.63 -18.70
CA ASP A 27 -12.90 -20.59 -18.19
C ASP A 27 -12.36 -19.93 -16.92
N LEU A 28 -11.41 -19.01 -17.11
CA LEU A 28 -10.80 -18.25 -16.02
C LEU A 28 -11.82 -17.39 -15.24
N ALA A 29 -12.89 -16.94 -15.89
CA ALA A 29 -13.89 -16.11 -15.24
C ALA A 29 -14.68 -16.93 -14.21
N ALA A 30 -15.16 -18.12 -14.61
CA ALA A 30 -15.83 -19.04 -13.70
C ALA A 30 -14.90 -19.52 -12.58
N ALA A 31 -13.65 -19.88 -12.90
CA ALA A 31 -12.67 -20.31 -11.91
C ALA A 31 -12.39 -19.23 -10.85
N ARG A 32 -12.31 -17.95 -11.26
CA ARG A 32 -12.10 -16.81 -10.34
C ARG A 32 -13.34 -16.41 -9.55
N ALA A 33 -14.54 -16.75 -10.04
CA ALA A 33 -15.79 -16.48 -9.34
C ALA A 33 -16.17 -17.56 -8.31
N THR A 34 -15.62 -18.77 -8.43
CA THR A 34 -16.04 -19.93 -7.63
C THR A 34 -15.15 -20.13 -6.42
N ASP A 35 -15.75 -20.31 -5.23
CA ASP A 35 -15.02 -20.74 -4.04
C ASP A 35 -14.74 -22.25 -4.12
N ALA A 36 -13.46 -22.61 -4.13
CA ALA A 36 -12.99 -23.99 -4.14
C ALA A 36 -13.06 -24.63 -2.73
N ASN A 37 -13.35 -23.85 -1.69
CA ASN A 37 -13.56 -24.34 -0.33
C ASN A 37 -14.86 -23.81 0.30
N PRO A 38 -16.03 -24.03 -0.33
CA PRO A 38 -17.29 -23.43 0.12
C PRO A 38 -17.75 -23.95 1.49
N ALA A 39 -17.31 -25.15 1.89
CA ALA A 39 -17.59 -25.74 3.19
C ALA A 39 -16.61 -25.30 4.30
N GLY A 40 -15.60 -24.47 3.98
CA GLY A 40 -14.62 -23.99 4.95
C GLY A 40 -13.76 -25.09 5.54
N ASN A 41 -13.33 -26.07 4.74
CA ASN A 41 -12.47 -27.16 5.18
C ASN A 41 -11.17 -26.60 5.82
N PRO A 42 -10.93 -26.85 7.13
CA PRO A 42 -9.79 -26.29 7.83
C PRO A 42 -8.46 -26.83 7.33
N SER A 43 -8.41 -28.02 6.70
CA SER A 43 -7.15 -28.57 6.20
C SER A 43 -6.57 -27.75 5.03
N ILE A 44 -7.44 -27.19 4.19
CA ILE A 44 -7.02 -26.31 3.08
C ILE A 44 -6.47 -24.99 3.63
N LEU A 45 -7.13 -24.43 4.65
CA LEU A 45 -6.65 -23.21 5.31
C LEU A 45 -5.32 -23.44 6.03
N ALA A 46 -5.13 -24.60 6.66
CA ALA A 46 -3.86 -24.98 7.26
C ALA A 46 -2.74 -25.07 6.21
N GLN A 47 -3.01 -25.60 5.01
CA GLN A 47 -2.02 -25.63 3.92
C GLN A 47 -1.61 -24.22 3.47
N ILE A 48 -2.54 -23.26 3.45
CA ILE A 48 -2.22 -21.86 3.14
C ILE A 48 -1.28 -21.27 4.20
N GLU A 49 -1.58 -21.49 5.49
CA GLU A 49 -0.72 -21.03 6.60
C GLU A 49 0.66 -21.68 6.56
N ASP A 50 0.74 -22.98 6.27
CA ASP A 50 2.00 -23.70 6.11
C ASP A 50 2.82 -23.13 4.95
N ALA A 51 2.19 -22.87 3.81
CA ALA A 51 2.85 -22.26 2.65
C ALA A 51 3.38 -20.85 2.98
N ALA A 52 2.61 -20.05 3.72
CA ALA A 52 3.05 -18.73 4.20
C ALA A 52 4.24 -18.84 5.15
N ALA A 53 4.23 -19.79 6.08
CA ALA A 53 5.35 -20.02 7.02
C ALA A 53 6.62 -20.49 6.28
N VAL A 54 6.47 -21.36 5.28
CA VAL A 54 7.58 -21.79 4.42
C VAL A 54 8.14 -20.61 3.63
N PHE A 55 7.28 -19.76 3.07
CA PHE A 55 7.71 -18.55 2.37
C PHE A 55 8.52 -17.63 3.26
N ALA A 56 8.01 -17.30 4.45
CA ALA A 56 8.69 -16.43 5.42
C ALA A 56 10.14 -16.89 5.70
N ARG A 57 10.34 -18.21 5.81
CA ARG A 57 11.65 -18.81 6.08
C ARG A 57 12.59 -18.81 4.87
N LEU A 58 12.07 -19.03 3.66
CA LEU A 58 12.90 -19.26 2.46
C LEU A 58 13.09 -18.01 1.60
N ALA A 59 12.14 -17.07 1.62
CA ALA A 59 12.16 -15.86 0.81
C ALA A 59 13.39 -14.97 1.04
N PRO A 60 13.91 -14.77 2.29
CA PRO A 60 15.13 -14.00 2.51
C PRO A 60 16.32 -14.49 1.66
N GLY A 61 16.50 -15.81 1.58
CA GLY A 61 17.52 -16.44 0.73
C GLY A 61 17.27 -16.24 -0.76
N ALA A 62 16.01 -16.42 -1.20
CA ALA A 62 15.63 -16.23 -2.61
C ALA A 62 15.72 -14.75 -3.08
N LEU A 63 15.57 -13.81 -2.15
CA LEU A 63 15.72 -12.36 -2.36
C LEU A 63 17.19 -11.90 -2.23
N GLY A 64 18.10 -12.77 -1.78
CA GLY A 64 19.49 -12.39 -1.49
C GLY A 64 19.62 -11.38 -0.35
N LEU A 65 18.70 -11.43 0.61
CA LEU A 65 18.61 -10.53 1.76
C LEU A 65 18.50 -11.38 3.05
N PRO A 66 19.60 -11.93 3.58
CA PRO A 66 19.55 -12.85 4.73
C PRO A 66 18.97 -12.22 6.00
N ASP A 67 19.12 -10.90 6.16
CA ASP A 67 18.61 -10.15 7.32
C ASP A 67 17.16 -9.65 7.12
N LEU A 68 16.50 -10.04 6.01
CA LEU A 68 15.10 -9.69 5.77
C LEU A 68 14.19 -10.46 6.73
N ASP A 69 13.64 -9.78 7.71
CA ASP A 69 12.70 -10.36 8.66
C ASP A 69 11.26 -10.37 8.13
N LEU A 70 10.69 -11.57 7.97
CA LEU A 70 9.32 -11.82 7.52
C LEU A 70 8.46 -12.45 8.62
N ASP A 71 8.22 -11.68 9.69
CA ASP A 71 7.49 -12.07 10.91
C ASP A 71 5.94 -12.12 10.79
N ARG A 72 5.41 -11.96 9.57
CA ARG A 72 3.98 -11.84 9.27
C ARG A 72 3.28 -10.62 9.89
N SER A 73 4.02 -9.59 10.27
CA SER A 73 3.47 -8.26 10.61
C SER A 73 3.16 -7.45 9.35
N ASP A 74 2.43 -6.34 9.48
CA ASP A 74 2.26 -5.39 8.37
C ASP A 74 3.62 -4.85 7.89
N ALA A 75 4.53 -4.56 8.82
CA ALA A 75 5.90 -4.12 8.52
C ALA A 75 6.67 -5.14 7.67
N SER A 76 6.42 -6.44 7.82
CA SER A 76 7.03 -7.45 6.96
C SER A 76 6.59 -7.35 5.50
N VAL A 77 5.33 -6.98 5.23
CA VAL A 77 4.81 -6.80 3.87
C VAL A 77 5.45 -5.56 3.24
N HIS A 78 5.65 -4.50 4.03
CA HIS A 78 6.38 -3.30 3.60
C HIS A 78 7.83 -3.63 3.24
N ARG A 79 8.55 -4.36 4.09
CA ARG A 79 9.92 -4.82 3.82
C ARG A 79 9.99 -5.71 2.58
N LEU A 80 9.04 -6.63 2.43
CA LEU A 80 8.93 -7.50 1.25
C LEU A 80 8.69 -6.69 -0.02
N GLY A 81 7.74 -5.74 -0.01
CA GLY A 81 7.46 -4.87 -1.13
C GLY A 81 8.66 -4.02 -1.56
N ALA A 82 9.42 -3.50 -0.60
CA ALA A 82 10.66 -2.77 -0.85
C ALA A 82 11.78 -3.66 -1.44
N ALA A 83 11.78 -4.96 -1.14
CA ALA A 83 12.74 -5.91 -1.67
C ALA A 83 12.48 -6.28 -3.16
N LEU A 84 11.30 -5.97 -3.72
CA LEU A 84 10.96 -6.30 -5.11
C LEU A 84 11.59 -5.31 -6.09
N THR A 85 12.74 -5.69 -6.66
CA THR A 85 13.46 -4.88 -7.66
C THR A 85 13.48 -5.53 -9.03
N ARG A 86 13.76 -4.72 -10.05
CA ARG A 86 13.89 -5.16 -11.44
C ARG A 86 15.00 -6.21 -11.56
N GLU A 87 16.16 -5.99 -10.96
CA GLU A 87 17.28 -6.91 -11.05
C GLU A 87 16.93 -8.30 -10.50
N ARG A 88 16.26 -8.35 -9.34
CA ARG A 88 15.85 -9.61 -8.71
C ARG A 88 14.81 -10.35 -9.55
N ARG A 89 13.78 -9.64 -10.02
CA ARG A 89 12.74 -10.21 -10.89
C ARG A 89 13.34 -10.80 -12.16
N ASP A 90 14.24 -10.08 -12.81
CA ASP A 90 14.88 -10.52 -14.06
C ASP A 90 15.80 -11.73 -13.81
N ALA A 91 16.44 -11.82 -12.64
CA ALA A 91 17.18 -13.01 -12.21
C ALA A 91 16.26 -14.24 -12.00
N TRP A 92 15.07 -14.06 -11.42
CA TRP A 92 14.10 -15.15 -11.21
C TRP A 92 13.42 -15.63 -12.49
N LEU A 93 13.38 -14.78 -13.52
CA LEU A 93 12.89 -15.08 -14.86
C LEU A 93 13.87 -15.91 -15.68
N SER A 94 15.15 -15.84 -15.33
CA SER A 94 16.17 -16.64 -15.98
C SER A 94 15.96 -18.12 -15.61
N PRO A 95 16.08 -19.06 -16.57
CA PRO A 95 16.22 -20.48 -16.23
C PRO A 95 17.36 -20.60 -15.22
N ALA A 96 17.11 -21.26 -14.09
CA ALA A 96 17.96 -21.25 -12.89
C ALA A 96 19.46 -20.99 -13.16
N GLY A 97 20.01 -19.95 -12.53
CA GLY A 97 21.37 -19.48 -12.74
C GLY A 97 22.44 -20.55 -12.60
N ALA A 98 23.10 -20.86 -13.71
CA ALA A 98 24.44 -21.41 -13.66
C ALA A 98 25.44 -20.24 -13.61
N PRO A 99 26.32 -20.14 -12.59
CA PRO A 99 27.64 -19.56 -12.80
C PRO A 99 28.27 -20.20 -14.05
N PRO A 100 29.10 -19.48 -14.83
CA PRO A 100 29.83 -20.12 -15.92
C PRO A 100 30.64 -21.30 -15.37
N GLY A 101 30.23 -22.53 -15.69
CA GLY A 101 30.92 -23.77 -15.28
C GLY A 101 30.31 -24.58 -14.12
N ALA A 102 29.16 -24.20 -13.53
CA ALA A 102 28.49 -25.06 -12.55
C ALA A 102 27.55 -26.09 -13.23
N PRO A 103 27.48 -27.35 -12.75
CA PRO A 103 26.53 -28.33 -13.26
C PRO A 103 25.08 -27.87 -13.01
N GLN A 104 24.24 -27.98 -14.04
CA GLN A 104 22.84 -27.56 -14.04
C GLN A 104 22.06 -28.23 -12.89
N ALA A 105 21.62 -27.44 -11.91
CA ALA A 105 20.80 -27.91 -10.79
C ALA A 105 19.33 -27.44 -10.89
N GLY A 106 18.81 -27.26 -12.12
CA GLY A 106 17.36 -27.20 -12.38
C GLY A 106 16.99 -28.42 -13.19
N ARG A 107 16.08 -29.27 -12.70
CA ARG A 107 15.61 -30.41 -13.49
C ARG A 107 14.78 -29.88 -14.65
N ALA A 108 14.95 -30.47 -15.85
CA ALA A 108 14.13 -30.13 -17.00
C ALA A 108 12.63 -30.22 -16.62
N GLY A 109 11.90 -29.11 -16.75
CA GLY A 109 10.47 -29.02 -16.41
C GLY A 109 10.13 -28.30 -15.10
N GLU A 110 11.12 -27.83 -14.32
CA GLU A 110 10.84 -27.01 -13.13
C GLU A 110 10.44 -25.57 -13.52
N PRO A 111 9.43 -24.97 -12.86
CA PRO A 111 9.01 -23.61 -13.14
C PRO A 111 10.11 -22.61 -12.77
N PRO A 112 10.21 -21.45 -13.44
CA PRO A 112 11.11 -20.39 -13.03
C PRO A 112 10.89 -20.00 -11.56
N MET A 113 11.95 -19.54 -10.89
CA MET A 113 11.87 -19.12 -9.48
C MET A 113 10.77 -18.09 -9.25
N LEU A 114 10.48 -17.25 -10.26
CA LEU A 114 9.40 -16.26 -10.23
C LEU A 114 8.05 -16.90 -9.84
N VAL A 115 7.73 -18.06 -10.40
CA VAL A 115 6.45 -18.74 -10.15
C VAL A 115 6.37 -19.15 -8.69
N THR A 116 7.41 -19.80 -8.16
CA THR A 116 7.47 -20.20 -6.75
C THR A 116 7.35 -19.00 -5.82
N LEU A 117 8.08 -17.92 -6.10
CA LEU A 117 8.11 -16.72 -5.27
C LEU A 117 6.75 -16.02 -5.23
N VAL A 118 6.10 -15.85 -6.38
CA VAL A 118 4.81 -15.15 -6.47
C VAL A 118 3.68 -15.99 -5.89
N THR A 119 3.63 -17.29 -6.20
CA THR A 119 2.54 -18.16 -5.72
C THR A 119 2.53 -18.26 -4.19
N HIS A 120 3.69 -18.44 -3.56
CA HIS A 120 3.81 -18.50 -2.11
C HIS A 120 3.77 -17.10 -1.47
N GLY A 121 4.32 -16.09 -2.14
CA GLY A 121 4.27 -14.70 -1.69
C GLY A 121 2.84 -14.14 -1.64
N ALA A 122 1.97 -14.54 -2.57
CA ALA A 122 0.56 -14.18 -2.54
C ALA A 122 -0.16 -14.78 -1.30
N LEU A 123 0.11 -16.05 -1.00
CA LEU A 123 -0.41 -16.72 0.20
C LEU A 123 0.14 -16.08 1.49
N TYR A 124 1.42 -15.73 1.52
CA TYR A 124 2.05 -15.03 2.65
C TYR A 124 1.37 -13.67 2.93
N VAL A 125 1.26 -12.82 1.90
CA VAL A 125 0.66 -11.49 2.06
C VAL A 125 -0.82 -11.60 2.47
N GLY A 126 -1.58 -12.51 1.83
CA GLY A 126 -2.96 -12.74 2.25
C GLY A 126 -3.08 -13.28 3.68
N SER A 127 -2.15 -14.13 4.13
CA SER A 127 -2.11 -14.62 5.52
C SER A 127 -1.82 -13.50 6.51
N CYS A 128 -1.00 -12.50 6.13
CA CYS A 128 -0.81 -11.29 6.94
C CYS A 128 -2.12 -10.51 7.12
N VAL A 129 -2.90 -10.36 6.05
CA VAL A 129 -4.23 -9.73 6.12
C VAL A 129 -5.17 -10.50 7.05
N VAL A 130 -5.27 -11.82 6.88
CA VAL A 130 -6.15 -12.66 7.71
C VAL A 130 -5.74 -12.59 9.19
N LYS A 131 -4.44 -12.73 9.47
CA LYS A 131 -3.88 -12.72 10.83
C LYS A 131 -4.08 -11.39 11.54
N ASN A 132 -3.75 -10.28 10.88
CA ASN A 132 -3.62 -8.98 11.54
C ASN A 132 -4.92 -8.15 11.45
N HIS A 133 -5.75 -8.42 10.43
CA HIS A 133 -6.89 -7.56 10.07
C HIS A 133 -8.23 -8.30 10.00
N GLY A 134 -8.26 -9.59 10.34
CA GLY A 134 -9.51 -10.37 10.41
C GLY A 134 -10.16 -10.68 9.06
N GLY A 135 -9.37 -10.64 7.98
CA GLY A 135 -9.82 -11.06 6.65
C GLY A 135 -10.24 -12.53 6.61
N ARG A 136 -11.00 -12.92 5.59
CA ARG A 136 -11.43 -14.30 5.34
C ARG A 136 -10.99 -14.77 3.97
N TRP A 137 -10.36 -15.94 3.90
CA TRP A 137 -10.02 -16.56 2.63
C TRP A 137 -11.26 -16.93 1.83
N GLN A 138 -11.25 -16.60 0.54
CA GLN A 138 -12.09 -17.20 -0.49
C GLN A 138 -11.18 -18.03 -1.37
N VAL A 139 -11.22 -19.35 -1.19
CA VAL A 139 -10.23 -20.23 -1.78
C VAL A 139 -10.50 -20.36 -3.27
N ARG A 140 -9.45 -20.32 -4.08
CA ARG A 140 -9.54 -20.57 -5.53
C ARG A 140 -8.73 -21.79 -5.92
N SER A 141 -8.98 -22.30 -7.12
CA SER A 141 -8.14 -23.29 -7.79
C SER A 141 -7.56 -22.63 -9.05
N PRO A 142 -6.24 -22.42 -9.13
CA PRO A 142 -5.20 -22.79 -8.15
C PRO A 142 -5.19 -21.94 -6.86
N LEU A 143 -4.61 -22.48 -5.78
CA LEU A 143 -4.65 -21.87 -4.43
C LEU A 143 -4.09 -20.44 -4.38
N TRP A 144 -3.08 -20.10 -5.17
CA TRP A 144 -2.49 -18.75 -5.16
C TRP A 144 -3.42 -17.67 -5.73
N GLU A 145 -4.46 -18.02 -6.50
CA GLU A 145 -5.52 -17.08 -6.92
C GLU A 145 -6.54 -16.79 -5.80
N SER A 146 -6.38 -17.40 -4.62
CA SER A 146 -7.29 -17.16 -3.49
C SER A 146 -7.35 -15.68 -3.15
N LEU A 147 -8.57 -15.22 -2.87
CA LEU A 147 -8.84 -13.84 -2.47
C LEU A 147 -8.93 -13.77 -0.95
N VAL A 148 -8.64 -12.60 -0.40
CA VAL A 148 -8.98 -12.30 0.99
C VAL A 148 -10.14 -11.32 1.01
N ARG A 149 -11.31 -11.77 1.46
CA ARG A 149 -12.44 -10.90 1.74
C ARG A 149 -12.17 -10.14 3.03
N LEU A 150 -12.10 -8.81 2.93
CA LEU A 150 -11.90 -7.92 4.06
C LEU A 150 -13.13 -7.03 4.23
N GLN A 151 -13.66 -7.00 5.45
CA GLN A 151 -14.75 -6.12 5.84
C GLN A 151 -14.22 -5.08 6.82
N SER A 152 -14.53 -3.82 6.56
CA SER A 152 -14.08 -2.68 7.34
C SER A 152 -15.12 -1.55 7.32
N ARG A 153 -14.81 -0.42 7.97
CA ARG A 153 -15.66 0.79 7.92
C ARG A 153 -15.68 1.41 6.52
N ALA A 154 -14.62 1.23 5.75
CA ALA A 154 -14.54 1.69 4.35
C ALA A 154 -15.44 0.86 3.42
N GLY A 155 -15.96 -0.29 3.88
CA GLY A 155 -16.77 -1.22 3.11
C GLY A 155 -16.20 -2.63 3.09
N THR A 156 -16.69 -3.44 2.15
CA THR A 156 -16.24 -4.81 1.93
C THR A 156 -15.53 -4.90 0.59
N GLY A 157 -14.36 -5.54 0.56
CA GLY A 157 -13.58 -5.76 -0.66
C GLY A 157 -12.97 -7.15 -0.71
N ASP A 158 -12.84 -7.70 -1.92
CA ASP A 158 -12.14 -8.94 -2.18
C ASP A 158 -10.73 -8.62 -2.72
N LEU A 159 -9.71 -8.92 -1.91
CA LEU A 159 -8.32 -8.56 -2.19
C LEU A 159 -7.66 -9.62 -3.08
N ALA A 160 -7.43 -9.28 -4.34
CA ALA A 160 -6.75 -10.14 -5.32
C ALA A 160 -5.22 -10.03 -5.19
N ILE A 161 -4.66 -10.59 -4.12
CA ILE A 161 -3.24 -10.46 -3.75
C ILE A 161 -2.31 -10.95 -4.86
N PHE A 162 -2.64 -12.05 -5.54
CA PHE A 162 -1.87 -12.53 -6.69
C PHE A 162 -1.78 -11.50 -7.82
N GLN A 163 -2.88 -10.79 -8.10
CA GLN A 163 -2.89 -9.72 -9.10
C GLN A 163 -2.06 -8.51 -8.65
N TRP A 164 -1.99 -8.25 -7.34
CA TRP A 164 -1.12 -7.20 -6.81
C TRP A 164 0.36 -7.53 -7.05
N TRP A 165 0.75 -8.80 -6.88
CA TRP A 165 2.09 -9.27 -7.21
C TRP A 165 2.43 -9.11 -8.69
N LEU A 166 1.54 -9.56 -9.59
CA LEU A 166 1.80 -9.45 -11.04
C LEU A 166 1.93 -7.99 -11.49
N LYS A 167 1.11 -7.09 -10.93
CA LYS A 167 1.21 -5.65 -11.18
C LYS A 167 2.51 -5.09 -10.63
N ALA A 168 2.84 -5.36 -9.36
CA ALA A 168 4.06 -4.87 -8.71
C ALA A 168 5.34 -5.38 -9.39
N LEU A 169 5.29 -6.54 -10.05
CA LEU A 169 6.41 -7.11 -10.81
C LEU A 169 6.39 -6.75 -12.30
N SER A 170 5.43 -5.95 -12.78
CA SER A 170 5.42 -5.47 -14.17
C SER A 170 6.45 -4.37 -14.39
N ASP A 171 6.85 -4.15 -15.64
CA ASP A 171 7.82 -3.09 -15.99
C ASP A 171 7.36 -1.68 -15.63
N GLU A 172 6.05 -1.46 -15.55
CA GLU A 172 5.44 -0.18 -15.18
C GLU A 172 5.63 0.16 -13.69
N GLU A 173 5.64 -0.85 -12.81
CA GLU A 173 5.53 -0.66 -11.36
C GLU A 173 6.73 -1.16 -10.55
N ILE A 174 7.52 -2.08 -11.12
CA ILE A 174 8.65 -2.70 -10.42
C ILE A 174 9.60 -1.66 -9.83
N GLY A 175 10.01 -1.88 -8.58
CA GLY A 175 10.88 -0.96 -7.85
C GLY A 175 10.20 0.29 -7.30
N ARG A 176 8.89 0.48 -7.52
CA ARG A 176 8.12 1.64 -7.00
C ARG A 176 7.37 1.36 -5.69
N GLY A 177 7.61 0.23 -5.03
CA GLY A 177 6.96 -0.11 -3.76
C GLY A 177 5.46 -0.44 -3.86
N ARG A 178 4.91 -0.66 -5.07
CA ARG A 178 3.45 -0.77 -5.29
C ARG A 178 2.74 -1.91 -4.58
N LEU A 179 3.47 -2.97 -4.19
CA LEU A 179 2.88 -4.03 -3.36
C LEU A 179 2.54 -3.50 -1.96
N ALA A 180 3.46 -2.76 -1.35
CA ALA A 180 3.29 -2.13 -0.05
C ALA A 180 2.22 -1.02 -0.10
N ASP A 181 2.22 -0.21 -1.16
CA ASP A 181 1.19 0.83 -1.37
C ASP A 181 -0.22 0.23 -1.38
N ARG A 182 -0.42 -0.89 -2.10
CA ARG A 182 -1.72 -1.58 -2.16
C ARG A 182 -2.10 -2.18 -0.82
N TYR A 183 -1.15 -2.78 -0.11
CA TYR A 183 -1.39 -3.29 1.23
C TYR A 183 -1.86 -2.18 2.16
N ARG A 184 -1.15 -1.04 2.17
CA ARG A 184 -1.55 0.14 2.94
C ARG A 184 -2.94 0.64 2.58
N THR A 185 -3.18 0.85 1.29
CA THR A 185 -4.42 1.46 0.78
C THR A 185 -5.64 0.58 1.01
N HIS A 186 -5.51 -0.74 0.82
CA HIS A 186 -6.64 -1.67 0.83
C HIS A 186 -6.76 -2.49 2.11
N VAL A 187 -5.75 -2.48 2.98
CA VAL A 187 -5.74 -3.22 4.24
C VAL A 187 -5.60 -2.24 5.40
N GLU A 188 -4.42 -1.66 5.59
CA GLU A 188 -4.10 -0.89 6.81
C GLU A 188 -5.01 0.33 7.00
N VAL A 189 -5.22 1.12 5.94
CA VAL A 189 -6.06 2.33 6.03
C VAL A 189 -7.53 1.98 6.32
N PRO A 190 -8.18 1.06 5.59
CA PRO A 190 -9.55 0.66 5.89
C PRO A 190 -9.77 0.08 7.30
N THR A 191 -8.78 -0.63 7.86
CA THR A 191 -8.90 -1.33 9.15
C THR A 191 -8.31 -0.58 10.32
N PHE A 192 -7.70 0.58 10.09
CA PHE A 192 -7.16 1.42 11.15
C PHE A 192 -8.25 1.86 12.13
N ASP A 193 -8.03 1.58 13.42
CA ASP A 193 -8.95 1.95 14.50
C ASP A 193 -8.74 3.42 14.91
N ALA A 194 -9.27 4.31 14.07
CA ALA A 194 -9.11 5.75 14.23
C ALA A 194 -9.76 6.31 15.50
N GLU A 195 -10.75 5.61 16.09
CA GLU A 195 -11.44 6.07 17.29
C GLU A 195 -10.61 5.90 18.55
N ARG A 196 -9.66 4.94 18.54
CA ARG A 196 -8.68 4.74 19.61
C ARG A 196 -7.61 5.81 19.67
N LEU A 197 -7.49 6.66 18.64
CA LEU A 197 -6.56 7.77 18.69
C LEU A 197 -6.91 8.70 19.86
N PRO A 198 -5.90 9.16 20.64
CA PRO A 198 -6.12 10.14 21.68
C PRO A 198 -6.76 11.41 21.12
N ILE A 199 -7.67 12.01 21.88
CA ILE A 199 -8.22 13.32 21.54
C ILE A 199 -7.11 14.36 21.76
N LEU A 200 -6.73 15.07 20.69
CA LEU A 200 -5.75 16.15 20.71
C LEU A 200 -6.39 17.46 21.22
N ALA A 201 -7.58 17.80 20.74
CA ALA A 201 -8.32 18.99 21.15
C ALA A 201 -9.83 18.80 20.97
N ALA A 202 -10.63 19.75 21.47
CA ALA A 202 -12.06 19.78 21.20
C ALA A 202 -12.32 19.92 19.69
N GLY A 203 -13.17 19.05 19.12
CA GLY A 203 -13.38 18.96 17.67
C GLY A 203 -14.01 20.20 17.02
N ASP A 204 -14.66 21.08 17.79
CA ASP A 204 -15.24 22.34 17.32
C ASP A 204 -14.27 23.54 17.41
N ARG A 205 -13.07 23.33 17.95
CA ARG A 205 -12.05 24.37 18.06
C ARG A 205 -11.61 24.81 16.65
N ARG A 206 -11.75 26.11 16.38
CA ARG A 206 -11.27 26.71 15.13
C ARG A 206 -9.82 27.18 15.27
N ILE A 207 -8.98 26.69 14.38
CA ILE A 207 -7.58 27.13 14.24
C ILE A 207 -7.53 28.14 13.07
N PRO A 208 -7.09 29.39 13.29
CA PRO A 208 -7.05 30.40 12.23
C PRO A 208 -6.10 30.01 11.08
N ARG A 209 -6.39 30.50 9.87
CA ARG A 209 -5.48 30.40 8.72
C ARG A 209 -4.16 31.11 9.00
N LEU A 210 -3.05 30.50 8.60
CA LEU A 210 -1.71 31.08 8.65
C LEU A 210 -1.33 31.64 7.28
N ALA A 211 -1.27 32.96 7.13
CA ALA A 211 -1.01 33.61 5.83
C ALA A 211 0.48 33.83 5.53
N LYS A 212 1.33 34.05 6.54
CA LYS A 212 2.78 34.19 6.36
C LYS A 212 3.44 32.90 6.82
N VAL A 213 3.65 31.98 5.89
CA VAL A 213 4.10 30.62 6.22
C VAL A 213 5.63 30.56 6.23
N ARG A 214 6.17 30.31 7.42
CA ARG A 214 7.55 29.88 7.69
C ARG A 214 7.51 28.84 8.80
N TYR A 215 8.55 28.02 8.91
CA TYR A 215 8.60 26.98 9.94
C TYR A 215 8.44 27.56 11.36
N ASP A 216 9.14 28.65 11.66
CA ASP A 216 9.07 29.32 12.97
C ASP A 216 7.67 29.87 13.28
N THR A 217 7.02 30.46 12.28
CA THR A 217 5.66 31.00 12.40
C THR A 217 4.63 29.89 12.56
N LEU A 218 4.78 28.76 11.85
CA LEU A 218 3.93 27.59 12.01
C LEU A 218 4.02 27.06 13.44
N TYR A 219 5.24 26.88 13.95
CA TYR A 219 5.43 26.38 15.30
C TYR A 219 4.80 27.30 16.36
N LYS A 220 5.01 28.62 16.25
CA LYS A 220 4.37 29.62 17.12
C LYS A 220 2.84 29.58 17.00
N HIS A 221 2.32 29.43 15.79
CA HIS A 221 0.88 29.36 15.50
C HIS A 221 0.22 28.14 16.16
N LEU A 222 0.83 26.96 15.99
CA LEU A 222 0.36 25.72 16.63
C LEU A 222 0.44 25.83 18.15
N ARG A 223 1.51 26.39 18.72
CA ARG A 223 1.61 26.61 20.17
C ARG A 223 0.53 27.53 20.72
N ALA A 224 0.11 28.55 19.96
CA ALA A 224 -0.92 29.50 20.38
C ALA A 224 -2.34 28.92 20.28
N HIS A 225 -2.62 28.09 19.27
CA HIS A 225 -3.99 27.64 18.95
C HIS A 225 -4.25 26.16 19.23
N LEU A 226 -3.20 25.36 19.40
CA LEU A 226 -3.24 23.93 19.67
C LEU A 226 -2.08 23.51 20.61
N PRO A 227 -2.01 24.07 21.84
CA PRO A 227 -0.90 23.82 22.76
C PRO A 227 -0.74 22.35 23.17
N GLU A 228 -1.79 21.54 23.03
CA GLU A 228 -1.79 20.09 23.27
C GLU A 228 -0.84 19.35 22.30
N LEU A 229 -0.64 19.88 21.09
CA LEU A 229 0.32 19.35 20.13
C LEU A 229 1.72 19.85 20.51
N ARG A 230 2.44 19.03 21.28
CA ARG A 230 3.74 19.42 21.85
C ARG A 230 4.88 19.42 20.84
N SER A 231 4.77 18.62 19.79
CA SER A 231 5.76 18.48 18.72
C SER A 231 5.04 18.22 17.39
N VAL A 232 5.64 18.65 16.29
CA VAL A 232 5.20 18.25 14.95
C VAL A 232 5.75 16.87 14.55
N GLY A 233 6.64 16.26 15.36
CA GLY A 233 7.25 14.96 15.08
C GLY A 233 8.57 15.05 14.31
N GLU A 234 9.39 13.99 14.39
CA GLU A 234 10.72 13.93 13.75
C GLU A 234 10.63 13.77 12.23
N ASP A 235 9.60 13.07 11.75
CA ASP A 235 9.37 12.81 10.33
C ASP A 235 8.63 13.95 9.60
N PHE A 236 8.29 15.04 10.32
CA PHE A 236 7.76 16.24 9.68
C PHE A 236 8.86 16.91 8.83
N PRO A 237 8.54 17.57 7.70
CA PRO A 237 9.55 18.24 6.88
C PRO A 237 10.45 19.15 7.71
N SER A 238 11.77 19.05 7.48
CA SER A 238 12.75 19.92 8.13
C SER A 238 12.45 21.39 7.84
N PRO A 239 12.95 22.34 8.65
CA PRO A 239 12.75 23.77 8.39
C PRO A 239 13.12 24.18 6.96
N GLU A 240 14.26 23.70 6.46
CA GLU A 240 14.77 23.99 5.12
C GLU A 240 13.81 23.43 4.07
N ARG A 241 13.41 22.16 4.22
CA ARG A 241 12.52 21.50 3.28
C ARG A 241 11.12 22.13 3.27
N PHE A 242 10.64 22.55 4.43
CA PHE A 242 9.35 23.21 4.58
C PHE A 242 9.34 24.61 3.95
N GLU A 243 10.45 25.33 4.04
CA GLU A 243 10.62 26.62 3.36
C GLU A 243 10.71 26.45 1.83
N GLU A 244 11.43 25.44 1.34
CA GLU A 244 11.51 25.10 -0.09
C GLU A 244 10.14 24.83 -0.72
N MET A 245 9.18 24.30 0.05
CA MET A 245 7.82 24.05 -0.46
C MET A 245 7.09 25.34 -0.84
N GLY A 246 7.42 26.50 -0.25
CA GLY A 246 6.90 27.79 -0.70
C GLY A 246 5.38 27.99 -0.51
N PHE A 247 4.83 27.56 0.63
CA PHE A 247 3.40 27.70 0.93
C PHE A 247 2.93 29.15 0.95
N LYS A 248 1.85 29.45 0.19
CA LYS A 248 1.20 30.77 0.23
C LYS A 248 0.40 30.99 1.51
N SER A 249 -0.20 29.93 2.04
CA SER A 249 -0.92 29.91 3.31
C SER A 249 -1.15 28.48 3.76
N LEU A 250 -1.37 28.30 5.07
CA LEU A 250 -1.84 27.05 5.63
C LEU A 250 -3.21 27.21 6.28
N GLU A 251 -4.05 26.21 6.06
CA GLU A 251 -5.34 26.04 6.67
C GLU A 251 -5.38 24.73 7.47
N PHE A 252 -6.31 24.65 8.41
CA PHE A 252 -6.31 23.67 9.48
C PHE A 252 -7.72 23.13 9.70
N ALA A 253 -7.84 21.81 9.82
CA ALA A 253 -9.08 21.14 10.17
C ALA A 253 -8.81 20.10 11.28
N LEU A 254 -9.65 20.11 12.32
CA LEU A 254 -9.66 19.06 13.32
C LEU A 254 -10.59 17.93 12.85
N LEU A 255 -10.05 16.71 12.82
CA LEU A 255 -10.68 15.52 12.30
C LEU A 255 -11.04 14.54 13.41
N GLY A 256 -12.03 13.67 13.18
CA GLY A 256 -12.36 12.59 14.10
C GLY A 256 -12.76 13.06 15.50
N GLY A 257 -13.47 14.19 15.59
CA GLY A 257 -13.80 14.81 16.88
C GLY A 257 -12.58 15.41 17.60
N GLY A 258 -11.56 15.83 16.85
CA GLY A 258 -10.35 16.46 17.37
C GLY A 258 -9.23 15.49 17.75
N ARG A 259 -9.21 14.29 17.16
CA ARG A 259 -8.15 13.28 17.34
C ARG A 259 -6.94 13.51 16.44
N MET A 260 -7.14 14.24 15.35
CA MET A 260 -6.11 14.47 14.35
C MET A 260 -6.25 15.86 13.76
N LEU A 261 -5.13 16.53 13.53
CA LEU A 261 -5.04 17.77 12.83
C LEU A 261 -4.69 17.48 11.36
N LEU A 262 -5.53 17.94 10.44
CA LEU A 262 -5.17 18.09 9.05
C LEU A 262 -4.69 19.52 8.80
N MET A 263 -3.45 19.64 8.36
CA MET A 263 -2.88 20.88 7.84
C MET A 263 -2.82 20.79 6.32
N HIS A 264 -3.25 21.82 5.60
CA HIS A 264 -3.17 21.82 4.15
C HIS A 264 -2.83 23.19 3.57
N GLY A 265 -2.11 23.20 2.46
CA GLY A 265 -1.72 24.42 1.75
C GLY A 265 -1.31 24.18 0.32
N ALA A 266 -1.53 25.20 -0.51
CA ALA A 266 -1.08 25.23 -1.89
C ALA A 266 0.35 25.79 -1.99
N THR A 267 1.12 25.18 -2.87
CA THR A 267 2.45 25.59 -3.31
C THR A 267 2.36 26.07 -4.77
N ALA A 268 3.50 26.24 -5.45
CA ALA A 268 3.50 26.56 -6.88
C ALA A 268 3.05 25.37 -7.75
N ASP A 269 3.34 24.15 -7.31
CA ASP A 269 3.20 22.94 -8.12
C ASP A 269 2.00 22.07 -7.73
N GLY A 270 1.41 22.32 -6.55
CA GLY A 270 0.25 21.57 -6.11
C GLY A 270 -0.20 21.86 -4.69
N VAL A 271 -0.88 20.90 -4.09
CA VAL A 271 -1.45 20.98 -2.74
C VAL A 271 -0.85 19.91 -1.87
N HIS A 272 -0.33 20.31 -0.70
CA HIS A 272 0.15 19.39 0.31
C HIS A 272 -0.86 19.30 1.46
N LEU A 273 -1.00 18.08 1.96
CA LEU A 273 -1.78 17.76 3.15
C LEU A 273 -0.84 17.06 4.14
N PHE A 274 -0.94 17.40 5.42
CA PHE A 274 -0.21 16.78 6.52
C PHE A 274 -1.18 16.39 7.63
N TRP A 275 -1.13 15.14 8.06
CA TRP A 275 -1.90 14.64 9.18
C TRP A 275 -1.00 14.53 10.41
N LEU A 276 -1.43 15.14 11.50
CA LEU A 276 -0.74 15.12 12.78
C LEU A 276 -1.68 14.61 13.87
N ASP A 277 -1.25 13.62 14.64
CA ASP A 277 -1.94 13.18 15.85
C ASP A 277 -1.28 13.77 17.10
N ALA A 278 -1.62 13.27 18.29
CA ALA A 278 -1.04 13.73 19.55
C ALA A 278 0.48 13.52 19.68
N SER A 279 1.06 12.61 18.91
CA SER A 279 2.51 12.34 18.85
C SER A 279 3.24 13.21 17.83
N GLY A 280 2.52 13.82 16.88
CA GLY A 280 3.08 14.63 15.80
C GLY A 280 2.69 14.08 14.43
N PHE A 281 3.58 14.24 13.47
CA PHE A 281 3.38 13.86 12.07
C PHE A 281 3.15 12.37 11.88
N VAL A 282 2.10 12.04 11.13
CA VAL A 282 1.70 10.67 10.79
C VAL A 282 1.91 10.39 9.32
N LYS A 283 1.52 11.32 8.45
CA LYS A 283 1.62 11.18 6.99
C LYS A 283 1.37 12.48 6.26
N SER A 284 1.72 12.48 4.97
CA SER A 284 1.37 13.53 4.03
C SER A 284 0.79 12.97 2.74
N ALA A 285 0.09 13.83 2.01
CA ALA A 285 -0.33 13.59 0.64
C ALA A 285 0.01 14.82 -0.21
N TYR A 286 0.29 14.59 -1.49
CA TYR A 286 0.56 15.65 -2.46
C TYR A 286 -0.31 15.41 -3.70
N TYR A 287 -1.04 16.44 -4.10
CA TYR A 287 -1.81 16.46 -5.32
C TYR A 287 -1.27 17.56 -6.23
N PRO A 288 -0.72 17.22 -7.42
CA PRO A 288 -0.43 18.22 -8.44
C PRO A 288 -1.67 19.06 -8.70
N ALA A 289 -1.51 20.38 -8.76
CA ALA A 289 -2.64 21.29 -8.95
C ALA A 289 -2.20 22.62 -9.54
N ASP A 290 -3.08 23.19 -10.37
CA ASP A 290 -2.95 24.56 -10.83
C ASP A 290 -3.10 25.53 -9.65
N GLY A 291 -2.46 26.70 -9.74
CA GLY A 291 -2.59 27.75 -8.71
C GLY A 291 -3.97 28.41 -8.66
N PHE A 292 -4.83 28.17 -9.65
CA PHE A 292 -6.20 28.69 -9.73
C PHE A 292 -7.10 27.75 -10.55
N PRO A 293 -8.37 27.51 -10.14
CA PRO A 293 -9.00 27.93 -8.88
C PRO A 293 -8.29 27.41 -7.62
N ALA A 294 -8.48 28.10 -6.50
CA ALA A 294 -7.92 27.67 -5.22
C ALA A 294 -8.50 26.30 -4.81
N HIS A 295 -7.68 25.47 -4.18
CA HIS A 295 -8.11 24.16 -3.72
C HIS A 295 -9.12 24.28 -2.59
N VAL A 296 -9.99 23.27 -2.48
CA VAL A 296 -11.00 23.19 -1.43
C VAL A 296 -10.84 21.87 -0.69
N VAL A 297 -10.80 21.93 0.63
CA VAL A 297 -10.84 20.75 1.50
C VAL A 297 -12.17 20.75 2.23
N GLN A 298 -12.95 19.68 2.05
CA GLN A 298 -14.22 19.46 2.73
C GLN A 298 -14.10 18.25 3.64
N VAL A 299 -14.63 18.38 4.85
CA VAL A 299 -14.67 17.30 5.84
C VAL A 299 -16.13 16.96 6.11
N GLU A 300 -16.53 15.73 5.84
CA GLU A 300 -17.89 15.24 6.03
C GLU A 300 -17.87 13.88 6.71
N GLY A 301 -18.25 13.85 8.00
CA GLY A 301 -18.20 12.64 8.81
C GLY A 301 -16.80 12.03 8.84
N GLU A 302 -16.66 10.85 8.25
CA GLU A 302 -15.38 10.13 8.19
C GLU A 302 -14.51 10.51 6.97
N LYS A 303 -15.05 11.29 6.03
CA LYS A 303 -14.44 11.55 4.73
C LYS A 303 -13.80 12.92 4.66
N VAL A 304 -12.67 12.98 3.98
CA VAL A 304 -12.01 14.20 3.52
C VAL A 304 -12.07 14.21 2.00
N ARG A 305 -12.62 15.28 1.43
CA ARG A 305 -12.65 15.53 -0.01
C ARG A 305 -11.74 16.69 -0.33
N VAL A 306 -10.75 16.43 -1.18
CA VAL A 306 -9.81 17.43 -1.69
C VAL A 306 -10.16 17.70 -3.14
N ILE A 307 -10.53 18.94 -3.44
CA ILE A 307 -10.91 19.40 -4.77
C ILE A 307 -9.79 20.30 -5.27
N VAL A 308 -9.17 19.92 -6.38
CA VAL A 308 -8.06 20.64 -7.01
C VAL A 308 -8.35 20.85 -8.50
N SER A 309 -7.70 21.84 -9.11
CA SER A 309 -7.71 22.02 -10.57
C SER A 309 -6.44 21.43 -11.15
N VAL A 310 -6.54 20.66 -12.24
CA VAL A 310 -5.38 20.14 -12.97
C VAL A 310 -5.62 20.36 -14.46
N GLY A 311 -4.80 21.22 -15.09
CA GLY A 311 -5.02 21.58 -16.49
C GLY A 311 -6.35 22.30 -16.72
N GLY A 312 -6.86 23.02 -15.71
CA GLY A 312 -8.15 23.70 -15.72
C GLY A 312 -9.36 22.81 -15.44
N GLU A 313 -9.17 21.50 -15.24
CA GLU A 313 -10.25 20.56 -14.91
C GLU A 313 -10.29 20.27 -13.40
N ALA A 314 -11.49 20.25 -12.83
CA ALA A 314 -11.68 19.92 -11.42
C ALA A 314 -11.50 18.41 -11.18
N GLN A 315 -10.56 18.05 -10.32
CA GLN A 315 -10.36 16.69 -9.82
C GLN A 315 -10.76 16.61 -8.35
N VAL A 316 -11.40 15.49 -7.98
CA VAL A 316 -11.86 15.23 -6.61
C VAL A 316 -11.15 13.99 -6.09
N HIS A 317 -10.44 14.14 -4.99
CA HIS A 317 -9.84 13.05 -4.24
C HIS A 317 -10.60 12.86 -2.93
N GLU A 318 -11.17 11.68 -2.74
CA GLU A 318 -11.89 11.30 -1.52
C GLU A 318 -11.09 10.27 -0.74
N MET A 319 -10.95 10.48 0.56
CA MET A 319 -10.20 9.61 1.47
C MET A 319 -10.82 9.61 2.87
N LEU A 320 -10.44 8.64 3.70
CA LEU A 320 -10.80 8.65 5.11
C LEU A 320 -9.95 9.68 5.84
N TRP A 321 -10.48 10.31 6.89
CA TRP A 321 -9.72 11.35 7.59
C TRP A 321 -8.46 10.81 8.27
N TRP A 322 -8.40 9.51 8.54
CA TRP A 322 -7.21 8.83 9.06
C TRP A 322 -6.39 8.15 7.97
N GLY A 323 -6.65 8.37 6.68
CA GLY A 323 -5.85 7.79 5.60
C GLY A 323 -6.32 8.05 4.18
N ALA A 324 -5.35 8.52 3.38
CA ALA A 324 -5.28 8.38 1.93
C ALA A 324 -4.51 7.10 1.56
#